data_AF-A0A9Q9BP11-F1
#
_entry.id   AF-A0A9Q9BP11-F1
#
_cell.length_a   1.000
_cell.length_b   1.000
_cell.length_c   1.000
_cell.angle_alpha   90.00
_cell.angle_beta   90.00
_cell.angle_gamma   90.00
#
_symmetry.space_group_name_H-M   'P 1'
#
loop_
_entity.id
_entity.type
_entity.pdbx_description
1 polymer ?
#
loop_
_entity_poly.entity_id
_entity_poly.type
_entity_poly.pdbx_seq_one_letter_code
_entity_poly.pdbx_strand_id
1 'polypeptide(L)'
;MLMNIILYFLCFILYMYSGPFIKLILVKMSTTRMPASDHVGLLIGYLERLLIIIFILLKEYTAIGLIIASKSILRFNDMKQDPVTDIPEKVDKRSEYILLGTMLSLTIGMLIGLLASIDFSTLDK
;
A
#
# COMPACT_ATOMS: atom_id res chain seq x y z
N MET A 1 -6.69 28.36 7.86
CA MET A 1 -6.38 28.25 6.40
C MET A 1 -4.92 27.88 6.15
N LEU A 2 -3.94 28.64 6.65
CA LEU A 2 -2.51 28.33 6.49
C LEU A 2 -2.12 26.93 7.03
N MET A 3 -2.63 26.55 8.21
CA MET A 3 -2.40 25.23 8.82
C MET A 3 -2.86 24.06 7.93
N ASN A 4 -4.03 24.17 7.29
CA ASN A 4 -4.55 23.11 6.40
C ASN A 4 -3.70 22.98 5.14
N ILE A 5 -3.20 24.10 4.58
CA ILE A 5 -2.29 24.08 3.43
C ILE A 5 -0.99 23.34 3.80
N ILE A 6 -0.42 23.64 4.97
CA ILE A 6 0.77 22.94 5.48
C ILE A 6 0.50 21.45 5.67
N LEU A 7 -0.67 21.09 6.22
CA LEU A 7 -1.07 19.70 6.41
C LEU A 7 -1.18 18.93 5.10
N TYR A 8 -1.86 19.49 4.08
CA TYR A 8 -1.97 18.84 2.77
C TYR A 8 -0.61 18.69 2.10
N PHE A 9 0.27 19.68 2.23
CA PHE A 9 1.63 19.60 1.73
C PHE A 9 2.44 18.49 2.43
N LEU A 10 2.32 18.38 3.76
CA LEU A 10 2.93 17.30 4.53
C LEU A 10 2.39 15.92 4.10
N CYS A 11 1.08 15.78 3.94
CA CYS A 11 0.46 14.55 3.46
C CYS A 11 0.95 14.16 2.07
N PHE A 12 1.15 15.14 1.17
CA PHE A 12 1.70 14.90 -0.16
C PHE A 12 3.14 14.39 -0.12
N ILE A 13 3.98 14.96 0.75
CA ILE A 13 5.36 14.47 0.98
C ILE A 13 5.35 13.05 1.53
N LEU A 14 4.53 12.76 2.54
CA LEU A 14 4.40 11.42 3.12
C LEU A 14 3.91 10.40 2.09
N TYR A 15 2.96 10.78 1.24
CA TYR A 15 2.49 9.97 0.13
C TYR A 15 3.62 9.65 -0.85
N MET A 16 4.39 10.65 -1.29
CA MET A 16 5.52 10.43 -2.20
C MET A 16 6.59 9.51 -1.61
N TYR A 17 6.92 9.68 -0.33
CA TYR A 17 7.95 8.90 0.35
C TYR A 17 7.53 7.46 0.70
N SER A 18 6.23 7.19 0.79
CA SER A 18 5.69 5.87 1.16
C SER A 18 6.16 4.72 0.25
N GLY A 19 6.27 4.94 -1.07
CA GLY A 19 6.66 3.92 -2.03
C GLY A 19 8.08 3.38 -1.81
N PRO A 20 9.12 4.24 -1.85
CA PRO A 20 10.50 3.87 -1.55
C PRO A 20 10.65 3.25 -0.16
N PHE A 21 9.91 3.76 0.83
CA PHE A 21 9.94 3.25 2.20
C PHE A 21 9.45 1.79 2.30
N ILE A 22 8.31 1.48 1.70
CA ILE A 22 7.78 0.10 1.64
C ILE A 22 8.75 -0.82 0.92
N LYS A 23 9.32 -0.37 -0.21
CA LYS A 23 10.33 -1.13 -0.95
C LYS A 23 11.56 -1.42 -0.10
N LEU A 24 12.04 -0.44 0.66
CA LEU A 24 13.20 -0.58 1.54
C LEU A 24 12.93 -1.59 2.66
N ILE A 25 11.76 -1.55 3.29
CA ILE A 25 11.36 -2.53 4.32
C ILE A 25 11.32 -3.93 3.72
N LEU A 26 10.68 -4.11 2.56
CA LEU A 26 10.56 -5.41 1.91
C LEU A 26 11.91 -5.99 1.50
N VAL A 27 12.79 -5.18 0.90
CA VAL A 27 14.13 -5.60 0.48
C VAL A 27 15.01 -5.95 1.68
N LYS A 28 14.93 -5.16 2.77
CA LYS A 28 15.67 -5.45 4.00
C LYS A 28 15.24 -6.77 4.63
N MET A 29 13.96 -7.12 4.54
CA MET A 29 13.43 -8.37 5.09
C MET A 29 13.58 -9.55 4.13
N SER A 30 13.82 -9.33 2.84
CA SER A 30 13.96 -10.40 1.84
C SER A 30 15.35 -11.04 1.89
N THR A 31 15.45 -12.29 2.35
CA THR A 31 16.68 -13.10 2.28
C THR A 31 16.96 -13.62 0.85
N THR A 32 15.97 -13.52 -0.05
CA THR A 32 16.07 -13.93 -1.45
C THR A 32 16.18 -12.70 -2.34
N ARG A 33 16.97 -12.78 -3.43
CA ARG A 33 16.96 -11.76 -4.48
C ARG A 33 15.56 -11.73 -5.10
N MET A 34 14.71 -10.82 -4.65
CA MET A 34 13.45 -10.53 -5.33
C MET A 34 13.78 -10.17 -6.78
N PRO A 35 13.00 -10.62 -7.77
CA PRO A 35 13.10 -10.07 -9.11
C PRO A 35 13.01 -8.54 -8.99
N ALA A 36 13.78 -7.81 -9.80
CA ALA A 36 13.74 -6.36 -9.80
C ALA A 36 12.27 -5.93 -9.82
N SER A 37 11.83 -5.19 -8.80
CA SER A 37 10.46 -4.70 -8.70
C SER A 37 10.12 -4.01 -10.01
N ASP A 38 9.20 -4.57 -10.79
CA ASP A 38 8.72 -3.91 -11.98
C ASP A 38 8.14 -2.55 -11.58
N HIS A 39 8.43 -1.54 -12.39
CA HIS A 39 7.88 -0.20 -12.22
C HIS A 39 6.34 -0.22 -12.11
N VAL A 40 5.70 -1.23 -12.71
CA VAL A 40 4.27 -1.50 -12.66
C VAL A 40 3.78 -1.75 -11.23
N GLY A 41 4.44 -2.61 -10.45
CA GLY A 41 4.02 -2.91 -9.07
C GLY A 41 4.11 -1.70 -8.14
N LEU A 42 5.13 -0.87 -8.35
CA LEU A 42 5.34 0.35 -7.58
C LEU A 42 4.27 1.42 -7.93
N LEU A 43 3.89 1.51 -9.20
CA LEU A 43 2.80 2.37 -9.69
C LEU A 43 1.43 1.90 -9.19
N ILE A 44 1.14 0.59 -9.22
CA ILE A 44 -0.07 0.01 -8.63
C ILE A 44 -0.18 0.40 -7.15
N GLY A 45 0.93 0.29 -6.40
CA GLY A 45 0.95 0.68 -5.00
C GLY A 45 0.63 2.16 -4.76
N TYR A 46 1.12 3.07 -5.62
CA TYR A 46 0.77 4.50 -5.54
C TYR A 46 -0.70 4.75 -5.85
N LEU A 47 -1.25 4.12 -6.90
CA LEU A 47 -2.66 4.24 -7.26
C LEU A 47 -3.59 3.75 -6.15
N GLU A 48 -3.27 2.61 -5.53
CA GLU A 48 -4.04 2.06 -4.42
C GLU A 48 -4.05 3.01 -3.21
N ARG A 49 -2.90 3.57 -2.83
CA ARG A 49 -2.82 4.54 -1.74
C ARG A 49 -3.59 5.83 -2.06
N LEU A 50 -3.54 6.30 -3.31
CA LEU A 50 -4.30 7.45 -3.74
C LEU A 50 -5.81 7.19 -3.61
N LEU A 51 -6.29 6.03 -4.07
CA LEU A 51 -7.69 5.63 -3.93
C LEU A 51 -8.14 5.51 -2.47
N ILE A 52 -7.29 4.95 -1.59
CA ILE A 52 -7.57 4.87 -0.15
C ILE A 52 -7.72 6.26 0.45
N ILE A 53 -6.79 7.18 0.14
CA ILE A 53 -6.87 8.57 0.62
C ILE A 53 -8.18 9.21 0.15
N ILE A 54 -8.52 9.08 -1.13
CA ILE A 54 -9.77 9.61 -1.70
C ILE A 54 -10.98 9.04 -0.95
N PHE A 55 -11.06 7.73 -0.76
CA PHE A 55 -12.19 7.10 -0.07
C PHE A 55 -12.30 7.47 1.40
N ILE A 56 -11.18 7.68 2.10
CA ILE A 56 -11.21 8.20 3.48
C ILE A 56 -11.78 9.62 3.52
N LEU A 57 -11.35 10.48 2.60
CA LEU A 57 -11.87 11.85 2.52
C LEU A 57 -13.36 11.88 2.16
N LEU A 58 -13.82 10.93 1.35
CA LEU A 58 -15.24 10.72 1.04
C LEU A 58 -16.02 9.98 2.15
N LYS A 59 -15.35 9.50 3.20
CA LYS A 59 -15.89 8.65 4.28
C LYS A 59 -16.47 7.31 3.80
N GLU A 60 -16.04 6.83 2.64
CA GLU A 60 -16.47 5.59 2.00
C GLU A 60 -15.54 4.41 2.34
N TYR A 61 -15.54 3.98 3.60
CA TYR A 61 -14.64 2.91 4.06
C TYR A 61 -14.94 1.54 3.41
N THR A 62 -16.18 1.31 2.99
CA THR A 62 -16.58 0.09 2.28
C THR A 62 -15.83 -0.07 0.95
N ALA A 63 -15.60 1.04 0.23
CA ALA A 63 -14.91 1.03 -1.05
C ALA A 63 -13.42 0.64 -0.91
N ILE A 64 -12.81 0.95 0.23
CA ILE A 64 -11.44 0.49 0.58
C ILE A 64 -11.42 -1.05 0.69
N GLY A 65 -12.42 -1.64 1.34
CA GLY A 65 -12.56 -3.09 1.46
C GLY A 65 -12.70 -3.79 0.10
N LEU A 66 -13.43 -3.19 -0.84
CA LEU A 66 -13.57 -3.69 -2.21
C LEU A 66 -12.24 -3.71 -2.98
N ILE A 67 -11.43 -2.65 -2.87
CA ILE A 67 -10.10 -2.60 -3.48
C ILE A 67 -9.23 -3.74 -2.95
N ILE A 68 -9.18 -3.92 -1.62
CA ILE A 68 -8.37 -4.96 -0.98
C ILE A 68 -8.83 -6.35 -1.42
N ALA A 69 -10.14 -6.60 -1.44
CA ALA A 69 -10.72 -7.86 -1.88
C ALA A 69 -10.35 -8.15 -3.34
N SER A 70 -10.47 -7.17 -4.24
CA SER A 70 -10.12 -7.32 -5.65
C SER A 70 -8.64 -7.70 -5.84
N LYS A 71 -7.74 -7.06 -5.10
CA LYS A 71 -6.29 -7.32 -5.16
C LYS A 71 -5.95 -8.71 -4.63
N SER A 72 -6.65 -9.15 -3.58
CA SER A 72 -6.50 -10.50 -3.02
C SER A 72 -6.91 -11.58 -4.03
N ILE A 73 -8.04 -11.40 -4.72
CA ILE A 73 -8.53 -12.33 -5.76
C ILE A 73 -7.54 -12.47 -6.91
N LEU A 74 -7.01 -11.37 -7.43
CA LEU A 74 -6.03 -11.38 -8.51
C LEU A 74 -4.76 -12.16 -8.12
N ARG A 75 -4.32 -12.02 -6.87
CA ARG A 75 -3.16 -12.75 -6.34
C ARG A 75 -3.41 -14.25 -6.16
N PHE A 76 -4.63 -14.67 -5.80
CA PHE A 76 -4.97 -16.10 -5.72
C PHE A 76 -4.89 -16.82 -7.07
N ASN A 77 -5.08 -16.09 -8.18
CA ASN A 77 -4.97 -16.66 -9.52
C ASN A 77 -3.52 -16.94 -9.93
N ASP A 78 -2.58 -16.06 -9.56
CA ASP A 78 -1.15 -16.24 -9.85
C ASP A 78 -0.53 -17.40 -9.05
N MET A 79 -1.06 -17.71 -7.86
CA MET A 79 -0.60 -18.84 -7.03
C MET A 79 -0.92 -20.23 -7.62
N LYS A 80 -1.74 -20.33 -8.69
CA LYS A 80 -2.10 -21.61 -9.32
C LYS A 80 -1.19 -22.02 -10.48
N GLN A 81 -0.25 -21.18 -10.91
CA GLN A 81 0.52 -21.38 -12.15
C GLN A 81 1.94 -21.94 -12.01
N ASP A 82 2.32 -22.52 -10.86
CA ASP A 82 3.59 -23.29 -10.74
C ASP A 82 3.36 -24.81 -10.56
N PRO A 83 3.03 -25.57 -11.61
CA PRO A 83 3.04 -27.04 -11.57
C PRO A 83 4.25 -27.68 -12.28
N VAL A 84 5.43 -27.05 -12.38
CA VAL A 84 6.61 -27.67 -13.00
C VAL A 84 7.93 -27.23 -12.34
N THR A 85 8.29 -27.76 -11.17
CA THR A 85 9.68 -28.21 -10.87
C THR A 85 9.74 -28.96 -9.54
N ASP A 86 10.13 -30.23 -9.60
CA ASP A 86 10.39 -31.11 -8.46
C ASP A 86 11.59 -30.66 -7.61
N ILE A 87 11.36 -29.82 -6.58
CA ILE A 87 12.26 -29.72 -5.41
C ILE A 87 11.38 -29.57 -4.15
N PRO A 88 11.51 -30.49 -3.16
CA PRO A 88 10.73 -30.39 -1.94
C PRO A 88 11.29 -29.27 -1.05
N GLU A 89 10.38 -28.62 -0.32
CA GLU A 89 10.66 -27.89 0.92
C GLU A 89 11.15 -26.41 0.85
N LYS A 90 10.47 -25.57 0.06
CA LYS A 90 10.38 -24.13 0.38
C LYS A 90 8.96 -23.65 0.17
N VAL A 91 8.14 -23.74 1.23
CA VAL A 91 6.89 -22.98 1.32
C VAL A 91 7.23 -21.49 1.17
N ASP A 92 7.05 -21.00 -0.04
CA ASP A 92 6.32 -19.78 -0.41
C ASP A 92 6.60 -18.46 0.34
N LYS A 93 7.87 -18.18 0.68
CA LYS A 93 8.28 -16.87 1.23
C LYS A 93 7.82 -15.68 0.36
N ARG A 94 7.68 -15.85 -0.96
CA ARG A 94 7.23 -14.79 -1.89
C ARG A 94 5.80 -14.34 -1.59
N SER A 95 4.90 -15.28 -1.32
CA SER A 95 3.51 -14.99 -1.00
C SER A 95 3.39 -14.16 0.28
N GLU A 96 4.17 -14.49 1.31
CA GLU A 96 4.21 -13.71 2.57
C GLU A 96 4.70 -12.27 2.37
N TYR A 97 5.75 -12.05 1.57
CA TYR A 97 6.24 -10.69 1.30
C TYR A 97 5.25 -9.84 0.50
N ILE A 98 4.53 -10.42 -0.45
CA ILE A 98 3.49 -9.70 -1.21
C ILE A 98 2.32 -9.32 -0.30
N LEU A 99 1.93 -10.23 0.62
CA LEU A 99 0.92 -9.94 1.64
C LEU A 99 1.37 -8.79 2.53
N LEU A 100 2.60 -8.89 3.07
CA LEU A 100 3.19 -7.89 3.94
C LEU A 100 3.27 -6.51 3.26
N GLY A 101 3.72 -6.48 2.00
CA GLY A 101 3.81 -5.25 1.21
C GLY A 101 2.45 -4.58 1.00
N THR A 102 1.41 -5.39 0.75
CA THR A 102 0.04 -4.88 0.62
C THR A 102 -0.46 -4.35 1.95
N MET A 103 -0.36 -5.10 3.04
CA MET A 103 -0.81 -4.67 4.37
C MET A 103 -0.10 -3.40 4.87
N LEU A 104 1.20 -3.29 4.60
CA LEU A 104 2.00 -2.11 4.94
C LEU A 104 1.56 -0.89 4.11
N SER A 105 1.33 -1.08 2.81
CA SER A 105 0.82 -0.02 1.91
C SER A 105 -0.56 0.47 2.33
N LEU A 106 -1.47 -0.45 2.68
CA LEU A 106 -2.81 -0.14 3.17
C LEU A 106 -2.75 0.69 4.44
N THR A 107 -1.96 0.25 5.41
CA THR A 107 -1.80 0.96 6.69
C THR A 107 -1.29 2.39 6.47
N ILE A 108 -0.26 2.56 5.63
CA ILE A 108 0.30 3.89 5.34
C ILE A 108 -0.72 4.77 4.60
N GLY A 109 -1.41 4.23 3.59
CA GLY A 109 -2.45 4.96 2.87
C GLY A 109 -3.59 5.41 3.81
N MET A 110 -4.00 4.53 4.72
CA MET A 110 -5.03 4.85 5.72
C MET A 110 -4.58 5.95 6.68
N LEU A 111 -3.36 5.87 7.21
CA LEU A 111 -2.81 6.90 8.11
C LEU A 111 -2.74 8.26 7.42
N ILE A 112 -2.27 8.32 6.18
CA ILE A 112 -2.19 9.58 5.41
C ILE A 112 -3.60 10.13 5.15
N GLY A 113 -4.55 9.28 4.76
CA GLY A 113 -5.94 9.71 4.52
C GLY A 113 -6.62 10.24 5.78
N LEU A 114 -6.43 9.57 6.92
CA LEU A 114 -6.95 10.03 8.21
C LEU A 114 -6.31 11.35 8.64
N LEU A 115 -4.99 11.49 8.48
CA LEU A 115 -4.28 12.74 8.77
C LEU A 115 -4.80 13.90 7.91
N ALA A 116 -5.04 13.64 6.62
CA ALA A 116 -5.58 14.63 5.69
C ALA A 116 -7.05 14.99 5.98
N SER A 117 -7.81 14.11 6.64
CA SER A 117 -9.19 14.36 7.05
C SER A 117 -9.30 15.28 8.28
N ILE A 118 -8.19 15.62 8.95
CA ILE A 118 -8.22 16.50 10.13
C ILE A 118 -8.36 17.95 9.68
N ASP A 119 -9.53 18.54 9.92
CA ASP A 119 -9.77 19.97 9.71
C ASP A 119 -9.29 20.79 10.90
N PHE A 120 -8.12 21.44 10.79
CA PHE A 120 -7.61 22.32 11.84
C PHE A 120 -8.37 23.65 11.95
N SER A 121 -9.32 23.93 11.06
CA SER A 121 -10.19 25.11 11.13
C SER A 121 -11.22 25.07 12.27
N THR A 122 -11.44 23.90 12.89
CA THR A 122 -12.36 23.75 14.03
C THR A 122 -11.68 23.83 15.39
N LEU A 123 -10.34 23.87 15.44
CA LEU A 123 -9.54 23.88 16.68
C LEU A 123 -9.24 25.30 17.21
N ASP A 124 -9.52 26.33 16.41
CA ASP A 124 -9.21 27.74 16.70
C ASP A 124 -10.48 28.57 17.01
N LYS A 125 -11.56 27.90 17.42
CA LYS A 125 -12.80 28.51 17.89
C LYS A 125 -13.02 28.25 19.38
#